data_AF-M5FIZ4-F1
#
_entry.id   AF-M5FIZ4-F1
#
_cell.length_a   1.000
_cell.length_b   1.000
_cell.length_c   1.000
_cell.angle_alpha   90.00
_cell.angle_beta   90.00
_cell.angle_gamma   90.00
#
_symmetry.space_group_name_H-M   'P 1'
#
loop_
_entity.id
_entity.type
_entity.pdbx_description
1 polymer ?
#
loop_
_entity_poly.entity_id
_entity_poly.type
_entity_poly.pdbx_seq_one_letter_code
_entity_poly.pdbx_strand_id
1 'polypeptide(L)'
;MRTMIQHAELDYDIDDGVYFDKDKLVGPRGGGKTAADAKEMVRKAVHDDKFKKAPEVLKNCVRIYYDLGYHVDVPVYRRVEENQEYVYELASTDWKKSDPMAVTAWFKDENKAQSPDQLNGGQMRRIVKLMKAFARSRESWRSQIAPGFMITKLVTERLSKNADHDDVSLRRTMESVHSRLEGSLEVDHPVVYGVKLTRGPDDSRAKLLRDKLKWAIDELAVLDDADCSQADARKAWDKVFKTEFFTDHGATKKAEAVVTSAAILRGDYAEAGREAVDKRGGGRYG
;
A
#
# COMPACT_ATOMS: atom_id res chain seq x y z
N MET A 1 -0.10 1.98 -8.55
CA MET A 1 -1.24 1.42 -7.76
C MET A 1 -2.01 2.45 -6.93
N ARG A 2 -1.38 3.55 -6.45
CA ARG A 2 -2.04 4.57 -5.58
C ARG A 2 -2.60 3.98 -4.28
N THR A 3 -1.84 3.09 -3.64
CA THR A 3 -2.20 2.42 -2.38
C THR A 3 -1.22 2.76 -1.25
N MET A 4 -0.54 3.90 -1.34
CA MET A 4 0.29 4.42 -0.26
C MET A 4 -0.60 4.77 0.93
N ILE A 5 -0.11 4.49 2.14
CA ILE A 5 -0.76 4.87 3.39
C ILE A 5 0.07 5.96 4.06
N GLN A 6 -0.58 6.83 4.84
CA GLN A 6 0.14 7.81 5.64
C GLN A 6 0.61 7.18 6.95
N HIS A 7 1.78 7.59 7.42
CA HIS A 7 2.35 7.17 8.70
C HIS A 7 2.72 8.40 9.52
N ALA A 8 2.51 8.37 10.83
CA ALA A 8 2.79 9.49 11.73
C ALA A 8 4.29 9.87 11.72
N GLU A 9 5.16 8.89 11.54
CA GLU A 9 6.62 9.08 11.45
C GLU A 9 7.09 9.46 10.04
N LEU A 10 6.18 9.79 9.12
CA LEU A 10 6.48 10.14 7.73
C LEU A 10 7.28 9.05 6.98
N ASP A 11 7.12 7.79 7.37
CA ASP A 11 7.70 6.63 6.70
C ASP A 11 6.95 6.32 5.40
N TYR A 12 7.20 7.15 4.38
CA TYR A 12 6.69 6.94 3.04
C TYR A 12 7.69 6.13 2.21
N ASP A 13 7.17 5.09 1.57
CA ASP A 13 7.90 4.21 0.65
C ASP A 13 7.57 4.66 -0.79
N ILE A 14 8.46 5.48 -1.36
CA ILE A 14 8.31 6.02 -2.72
C ILE A 14 9.28 5.29 -3.63
N ASP A 15 8.75 4.51 -4.59
CA ASP A 15 9.53 3.89 -5.65
C ASP A 15 9.50 4.75 -6.92
N ASP A 16 10.66 5.20 -7.39
CA ASP A 16 10.82 5.91 -8.68
C ASP A 16 11.92 5.25 -9.51
N GLY A 17 11.52 4.29 -10.36
CA GLY A 17 12.43 3.44 -11.10
C GLY A 17 13.07 4.14 -12.31
N VAL A 18 14.37 3.90 -12.50
CA VAL A 18 15.11 4.35 -13.71
C VAL A 18 15.28 3.19 -14.69
N TYR A 19 15.13 3.48 -15.98
CA TYR A 19 15.15 2.48 -17.05
C TYR A 19 16.25 2.79 -18.05
N PHE A 20 17.04 1.78 -18.40
CA PHE A 20 18.09 1.89 -19.40
C PHE A 20 17.91 0.83 -20.48
N ASP A 21 18.41 1.13 -21.69
CA ASP A 21 18.56 0.11 -22.71
C ASP A 21 19.79 -0.73 -22.35
N LYS A 22 19.68 -2.06 -22.42
CA LYS A 22 20.79 -2.96 -22.05
C LYS A 22 22.09 -2.66 -22.82
N ASP A 23 21.98 -2.27 -24.09
CA ASP A 23 23.12 -1.90 -24.95
C ASP A 23 23.77 -0.57 -24.57
N LYS A 24 23.10 0.28 -23.78
CA LYS A 24 23.65 1.53 -23.24
C LYS A 24 24.30 1.37 -21.88
N LEU A 25 24.01 0.28 -21.17
CA LEU A 25 24.67 -0.05 -19.90
C LEU A 25 26.02 -0.74 -20.15
N VAL A 26 26.98 0.02 -20.66
CA VAL A 26 28.33 -0.48 -21.00
C VAL A 26 29.37 0.03 -20.00
N GLY A 27 30.30 -0.85 -19.61
CA GLY A 27 31.45 -0.55 -18.76
C GLY A 27 32.64 0.02 -19.54
N PRO A 28 33.68 0.53 -18.87
CA PRO A 28 34.83 1.16 -19.52
C PRO A 28 35.59 0.26 -20.52
N ARG A 29 35.47 -1.06 -20.37
CA ARG A 29 36.10 -2.07 -21.24
C ARG A 29 35.16 -2.63 -22.32
N GLY A 30 34.03 -1.99 -22.58
CA GLY A 30 33.07 -2.42 -23.62
C GLY A 30 32.13 -3.57 -23.23
N GLY A 31 32.33 -4.22 -22.08
CA GLY A 31 31.40 -5.22 -21.54
C GLY A 31 30.17 -4.59 -20.87
N GLY A 32 29.04 -5.30 -20.81
CA GLY A 32 27.84 -4.82 -20.10
C GLY A 32 28.08 -4.60 -18.59
N LYS A 33 27.45 -3.58 -18.01
CA LYS A 33 27.51 -3.32 -16.57
C LYS A 33 26.84 -4.45 -15.78
N THR A 34 27.46 -4.83 -14.66
CA THR A 34 26.82 -5.70 -13.67
C THR A 34 25.65 -4.97 -12.98
N ALA A 35 24.77 -5.70 -12.31
CA ALA A 35 23.70 -5.10 -11.52
C ALA A 35 24.26 -4.16 -10.42
N ALA A 36 25.39 -4.52 -9.82
CA ALA A 36 26.08 -3.68 -8.84
C ALA A 36 26.64 -2.39 -9.48
N ASP A 37 27.32 -2.50 -10.62
CA ASP A 37 27.88 -1.33 -11.32
C ASP A 37 26.79 -0.37 -11.82
N ALA A 38 25.64 -0.90 -12.27
CA ALA A 38 24.51 -0.09 -12.68
C ALA A 38 23.90 0.69 -11.51
N LYS A 39 23.72 0.04 -10.35
CA LYS A 39 23.27 0.72 -9.13
C LYS A 39 24.27 1.75 -8.64
N GLU A 40 25.57 1.44 -8.67
CA GLU A 40 26.60 2.40 -8.26
C GLU A 40 26.68 3.61 -9.20
N MET A 41 26.51 3.40 -10.51
CA MET A 41 26.38 4.49 -11.49
C MET A 41 25.21 5.42 -11.13
N VAL A 42 24.05 4.86 -10.82
CA VAL A 42 22.86 5.64 -10.42
C VAL A 42 23.10 6.33 -9.08
N ARG A 43 23.66 5.64 -8.08
CA ARG A 43 24.02 6.23 -6.77
C ARG A 43 24.92 7.45 -6.91
N LYS A 44 25.93 7.38 -7.79
CA LYS A 44 26.79 8.52 -8.10
C LYS A 44 26.04 9.64 -8.80
N ALA A 45 25.16 9.32 -9.74
CA ALA A 45 24.39 10.32 -10.49
C ALA A 45 23.38 11.08 -9.62
N VAL A 46 22.78 10.42 -8.61
CA VAL A 46 21.82 11.05 -7.69
C VAL A 46 22.47 11.62 -6.43
N HIS A 47 23.78 11.51 -6.27
CA HIS A 47 24.50 12.07 -5.12
C HIS A 47 24.66 13.59 -5.27
N ASP A 48 24.38 14.31 -4.19
CA ASP A 48 24.62 15.74 -4.03
C ASP A 48 25.13 15.98 -2.59
N ASP A 49 26.13 16.84 -2.41
CA ASP A 49 26.74 17.11 -1.10
C ASP A 49 25.80 17.85 -0.14
N LYS A 50 24.64 18.31 -0.61
CA LYS A 50 23.57 18.87 0.23
C LYS A 50 22.79 17.81 1.01
N PHE A 51 22.89 16.53 0.65
CA PHE A 51 22.23 15.47 1.42
C PHE A 51 22.90 15.29 2.78
N LYS A 52 22.12 15.30 3.87
CA LYS A 52 22.63 14.97 5.21
C LYS A 52 23.11 13.53 5.32
N LYS A 53 22.46 12.61 4.59
CA LYS A 53 22.88 11.23 4.42
C LYS A 53 23.02 10.93 2.93
N ALA A 54 24.22 10.52 2.51
CA ALA A 54 24.48 10.16 1.13
C ALA A 54 23.57 9.00 0.66
N PRO A 55 23.18 8.96 -0.63
CA PRO A 55 22.40 7.85 -1.16
C PRO A 55 23.12 6.51 -1.01
N GLU A 56 22.36 5.46 -0.70
CA GLU A 56 22.85 4.12 -0.34
C GLU A 56 22.44 3.08 -1.38
N VAL A 57 23.37 2.22 -1.81
CA VAL A 57 23.05 1.08 -2.67
C VAL A 57 22.50 -0.06 -1.81
N LEU A 58 21.22 -0.38 -1.99
CA LEU A 58 20.57 -1.53 -1.37
C LEU A 58 20.46 -2.70 -2.35
N LYS A 59 19.90 -3.83 -1.88
CA LYS A 59 19.77 -5.05 -2.68
C LYS A 59 19.02 -4.79 -4.00
N ASN A 60 17.90 -4.05 -3.96
CA ASN A 60 17.01 -3.89 -5.12
C ASN A 60 16.92 -2.44 -5.64
N CYS A 61 17.58 -1.48 -5.00
CA CYS A 61 17.43 -0.06 -5.32
C CYS A 61 18.65 0.75 -4.87
N VAL A 62 18.70 2.00 -5.31
CA VAL A 62 19.47 3.07 -4.66
C VAL A 62 18.49 3.86 -3.79
N ARG A 63 18.75 3.97 -2.49
CA ARG A 63 17.90 4.69 -1.55
C ARG A 63 18.41 6.10 -1.31
N ILE A 64 17.55 7.09 -1.52
CA ILE A 64 17.78 8.51 -1.22
C ILE A 64 17.05 8.85 0.09
N TYR A 65 17.75 9.46 1.04
CA TYR A 65 17.20 9.82 2.35
C TYR A 65 16.86 11.30 2.41
N TYR A 66 15.67 11.62 2.91
CA TYR A 66 15.24 12.99 3.15
C TYR A 66 15.13 13.27 4.65
N ASP A 67 15.46 14.49 5.05
CA ASP A 67 15.55 14.93 6.45
C ASP A 67 14.25 14.78 7.24
N LEU A 68 13.10 14.84 6.55
CA LEU A 68 11.78 14.67 7.15
C LEU A 68 11.46 13.20 7.49
N GLY A 69 12.38 12.25 7.22
CA GLY A 69 12.26 10.85 7.63
C GLY A 69 11.84 9.89 6.51
N TYR A 70 11.36 10.40 5.37
CA TYR A 70 11.00 9.56 4.22
C TYR A 70 12.20 9.25 3.33
N HIS A 71 12.03 8.23 2.48
CA HIS A 71 13.03 7.84 1.50
C HIS A 71 12.40 7.66 0.12
N VAL A 72 13.22 7.89 -0.91
CA VAL A 72 12.91 7.54 -2.29
C VAL A 72 13.81 6.38 -2.68
N ASP A 73 13.21 5.25 -3.00
CA ASP A 73 13.89 4.11 -3.59
C ASP A 73 13.90 4.26 -5.10
N VAL A 74 15.10 4.15 -5.68
CA VAL A 74 15.34 4.20 -7.12
C VAL A 74 15.77 2.81 -7.58
N PRO A 75 14.83 1.89 -7.87
CA PRO A 75 15.16 0.64 -8.52
C PRO A 75 15.74 0.89 -9.91
N VAL A 76 16.78 0.14 -10.26
CA VAL A 76 17.48 0.29 -11.54
C VAL A 76 17.07 -0.84 -12.47
N TYR A 77 16.40 -0.50 -13.56
CA TYR A 77 15.94 -1.44 -14.56
C TYR A 77 16.73 -1.34 -15.85
N ARG A 78 16.80 -2.44 -16.58
CA ARG A 78 17.13 -2.43 -18.00
C ARG A 78 16.03 -3.09 -18.83
N ARG A 79 15.81 -2.60 -20.05
CA ARG A 79 15.03 -3.30 -21.06
C ARG A 79 15.95 -4.13 -21.96
N VAL A 80 15.50 -5.32 -22.28
CA VAL A 80 16.16 -6.32 -23.12
C VAL A 80 15.20 -6.67 -24.24
N GLU A 81 15.67 -6.65 -25.48
CA GLU A 81 14.88 -7.13 -26.61
C GLU A 81 15.04 -8.65 -26.70
N GLU A 82 13.93 -9.37 -26.56
CA GLU A 82 13.82 -10.83 -26.68
C GLU A 82 12.65 -11.15 -27.62
N ASN A 83 12.90 -11.89 -28.70
CA ASN A 83 11.85 -12.30 -29.66
C ASN A 83 10.98 -11.12 -30.16
N GLN A 84 11.60 -9.97 -30.45
CA GLN A 84 10.91 -8.74 -30.89
C GLN A 84 10.01 -8.08 -29.84
N GLU A 85 10.10 -8.51 -28.57
CA GLU A 85 9.42 -7.90 -27.43
C GLU A 85 10.42 -7.38 -26.40
N TYR A 86 10.02 -6.39 -25.60
CA TYR A 86 10.84 -5.91 -24.49
C TYR A 86 10.53 -6.68 -23.20
N VAL A 87 11.59 -7.23 -22.61
CA VAL A 87 11.60 -7.78 -21.25
C VAL A 87 12.35 -6.83 -20.33
N TYR A 88 11.84 -6.65 -19.12
CA TYR A 88 12.45 -5.79 -18.11
C TYR A 88 13.15 -6.61 -17.03
N GLU A 89 14.35 -6.16 -16.67
CA GLU A 89 15.14 -6.76 -15.60
C GLU A 89 15.54 -5.71 -14.56
N LEU A 90 15.36 -6.05 -13.29
CA LEU A 90 15.79 -5.27 -12.15
C LEU A 90 17.23 -5.63 -11.79
N ALA A 91 18.05 -4.61 -11.50
CA ALA A 91 19.37 -4.77 -10.90
C ALA A 91 19.26 -5.14 -9.41
N SER A 92 19.14 -6.43 -9.10
CA SER A 92 19.12 -6.95 -7.73
C SER A 92 20.54 -7.32 -7.27
N THR A 93 20.74 -8.50 -6.67
CA THR A 93 22.06 -9.14 -6.54
C THR A 93 22.65 -9.45 -7.93
N ASP A 94 21.78 -9.82 -8.87
CA ASP A 94 22.04 -9.89 -10.31
C ASP A 94 20.80 -9.35 -11.04
N TRP A 95 20.87 -9.26 -12.37
CA TRP A 95 19.74 -8.94 -13.22
C TRP A 95 18.65 -10.00 -13.07
N LYS A 96 17.46 -9.55 -12.67
CA LYS A 96 16.30 -10.42 -12.44
C LYS A 96 15.11 -9.89 -13.21
N LYS A 97 14.44 -10.75 -13.99
CA LYS A 97 13.17 -10.42 -14.66
C LYS A 97 12.17 -9.80 -13.67
N SER A 98 11.75 -8.57 -13.94
CA SER A 98 10.86 -7.79 -13.09
C SER A 98 10.25 -6.66 -13.90
N ASP A 99 8.93 -6.69 -14.04
CA ASP A 99 8.16 -5.68 -14.75
C ASP A 99 7.15 -5.00 -13.80
N PRO A 100 7.53 -3.88 -13.16
CA PRO A 100 6.63 -3.14 -12.28
C PRO A 100 5.51 -2.41 -13.06
N MET A 101 5.66 -2.20 -14.37
CA MET A 101 4.63 -1.61 -15.22
C MET A 101 3.50 -2.62 -15.43
N ALA A 102 3.83 -3.86 -15.76
CA ALA A 102 2.87 -4.95 -15.87
C ALA A 102 2.14 -5.20 -14.53
N VAL A 103 2.84 -5.11 -13.39
CA VAL A 103 2.19 -5.17 -12.06
C VAL A 103 1.22 -4.00 -11.85
N THR A 104 1.60 -2.79 -12.29
CA THR A 104 0.72 -1.63 -12.20
C THR A 104 -0.50 -1.75 -13.11
N ALA A 105 -0.35 -2.29 -14.32
CA ALA A 105 -1.44 -2.57 -15.25
C ALA A 105 -2.41 -3.60 -14.67
N TRP A 106 -1.88 -4.75 -14.24
CA TRP A 106 -2.64 -5.81 -13.56
C TRP A 106 -3.50 -5.24 -12.42
N PHE A 107 -2.90 -4.48 -11.50
CA PHE A 107 -3.66 -3.93 -10.37
C PHE A 107 -4.75 -2.95 -10.82
N LYS A 108 -4.49 -2.13 -11.86
CA LYS A 108 -5.51 -1.20 -12.40
C LYS A 108 -6.67 -1.98 -13.00
N ASP A 109 -6.39 -3.06 -13.73
CA ASP A 109 -7.40 -3.90 -14.36
C ASP A 109 -8.25 -4.62 -13.31
N GLU A 110 -7.62 -5.24 -12.30
CA GLU A 110 -8.32 -5.84 -11.17
C GLU A 110 -9.19 -4.80 -10.45
N ASN A 111 -8.64 -3.64 -10.13
CA ASN A 111 -9.37 -2.59 -9.44
C ASN A 111 -10.59 -2.10 -10.24
N LYS A 112 -10.45 -1.97 -11.56
CA LYS A 112 -11.54 -1.59 -12.47
C LYS A 112 -12.60 -2.69 -12.55
N ALA A 113 -12.19 -3.94 -12.70
CA ALA A 113 -13.08 -5.08 -12.88
C ALA A 113 -13.82 -5.44 -11.58
N GLN A 114 -13.17 -5.27 -10.43
CA GLN A 114 -13.69 -5.73 -9.16
C GLN A 114 -14.41 -4.65 -8.36
N SER A 115 -14.06 -3.37 -8.47
CA SER A 115 -14.72 -2.34 -7.66
C SER A 115 -16.17 -2.09 -8.12
N PRO A 116 -17.17 -2.09 -7.21
CA PRO A 116 -18.56 -1.75 -7.54
C PRO A 116 -18.75 -0.26 -7.85
N ASP A 117 -17.77 0.57 -7.50
CA ASP A 117 -17.75 2.00 -7.77
C ASP A 117 -16.33 2.46 -8.18
N GLN A 118 -16.19 3.68 -8.68
CA GLN A 118 -14.90 4.32 -8.99
C GLN A 118 -14.59 5.54 -8.11
N LEU A 119 -15.42 5.80 -7.09
CA LEU A 119 -15.25 6.92 -6.18
C LEU A 119 -13.93 6.76 -5.42
N ASN A 120 -13.15 7.84 -5.30
CA ASN A 120 -11.86 7.81 -4.62
C ASN A 120 -10.96 6.63 -5.07
N GLY A 121 -11.00 6.32 -6.37
CA GLY A 121 -10.19 5.26 -6.97
C GLY A 121 -10.77 3.84 -6.93
N GLY A 122 -12.00 3.67 -6.46
CA GLY A 122 -12.72 2.40 -6.40
C GLY A 122 -12.53 1.61 -5.10
N GLN A 123 -13.55 0.86 -4.70
CA GLN A 123 -13.59 0.15 -3.41
C GLN A 123 -12.38 -0.76 -3.20
N MET A 124 -11.96 -1.51 -4.22
CA MET A 124 -10.84 -2.44 -4.06
C MET A 124 -9.57 -1.71 -3.61
N ARG A 125 -9.25 -0.55 -4.20
CA ARG A 125 -8.13 0.29 -3.76
C ARG A 125 -8.29 0.76 -2.32
N ARG A 126 -9.50 1.17 -1.92
CA ARG A 126 -9.79 1.62 -0.55
C ARG A 126 -9.59 0.46 0.45
N ILE A 127 -10.10 -0.73 0.14
CA ILE A 127 -9.89 -1.93 0.96
C ILE A 127 -8.42 -2.32 1.03
N VAL A 128 -7.66 -2.25 -0.06
CA VAL A 128 -6.20 -2.49 -0.03
C VAL A 128 -5.49 -1.48 0.88
N LYS A 129 -5.84 -0.19 0.81
CA LYS A 129 -5.28 0.83 1.71
C LYS A 129 -5.59 0.52 3.17
N LEU A 130 -6.83 0.17 3.48
CA LEU A 130 -7.26 -0.18 4.85
C LEU A 130 -6.55 -1.45 5.36
N MET A 131 -6.46 -2.50 4.56
CA MET A 131 -5.72 -3.72 4.92
C MET A 131 -4.23 -3.45 5.17
N LYS A 132 -3.61 -2.57 4.38
CA LYS A 132 -2.22 -2.14 4.60
C LYS A 132 -2.09 -1.30 5.88
N ALA A 133 -3.03 -0.40 6.15
CA ALA A 133 -3.05 0.40 7.38
C ALA A 133 -3.21 -0.49 8.61
N PHE A 134 -4.09 -1.49 8.56
CA PHE A 134 -4.23 -2.52 9.59
C PHE A 134 -2.90 -3.25 9.84
N ALA A 135 -2.26 -3.77 8.79
CA ALA A 135 -1.00 -4.49 8.93
C ALA A 135 0.15 -3.63 9.46
N ARG A 136 0.09 -2.31 9.22
CA ARG A 136 1.09 -1.33 9.66
C ARG A 136 0.71 -0.58 10.94
N SER A 137 -0.44 -0.89 11.55
CA SER A 137 -0.96 -0.21 12.75
C SER A 137 -0.05 -0.29 13.97
N ARG A 138 0.83 -1.30 14.03
CA ARG A 138 1.70 -1.59 15.18
C ARG A 138 3.13 -1.75 14.72
N GLU A 139 4.02 -0.97 15.32
CA GLU A 139 5.45 -1.02 14.99
C GLU A 139 6.05 -2.41 15.21
N SER A 140 5.60 -3.14 16.24
CA SER A 140 6.05 -4.52 16.50
C SER A 140 5.72 -5.52 15.40
N TRP A 141 4.80 -5.20 14.47
CA TRP A 141 4.44 -6.08 13.35
C TRP A 141 5.25 -5.76 12.09
N ARG A 142 5.75 -4.53 11.96
CA ARG A 142 6.15 -3.91 10.70
C ARG A 142 7.16 -4.72 9.87
N SER A 143 8.20 -5.26 10.49
CA SER A 143 9.25 -6.04 9.81
C SER A 143 8.89 -7.53 9.63
N GLN A 144 7.86 -7.99 10.33
CA GLN A 144 7.49 -9.40 10.47
C GLN A 144 6.21 -9.76 9.71
N ILE A 145 5.33 -8.80 9.43
CA ILE A 145 4.06 -9.04 8.76
C ILE A 145 4.21 -9.07 7.23
N ALA A 146 3.20 -9.61 6.54
CA ALA A 146 3.12 -9.64 5.09
C ALA A 146 3.37 -8.23 4.47
N PRO A 147 4.23 -8.12 3.45
CA PRO A 147 4.49 -6.84 2.80
C PRO A 147 3.26 -6.35 2.04
N GLY A 148 3.19 -5.05 1.79
CA GLY A 148 2.04 -4.42 1.14
C GLY A 148 1.64 -5.02 -0.21
N PHE A 149 2.61 -5.52 -0.99
CA PHE A 149 2.33 -6.18 -2.27
C PHE A 149 1.66 -7.56 -2.09
N MET A 150 2.08 -8.34 -1.08
CA MET A 150 1.43 -9.61 -0.74
C MET A 150 0.00 -9.37 -0.23
N ILE A 151 -0.20 -8.37 0.63
CA ILE A 151 -1.53 -7.95 1.09
C ILE A 151 -2.41 -7.56 -0.10
N THR A 152 -1.86 -6.77 -1.04
CA THR A 152 -2.58 -6.36 -2.24
C THR A 152 -3.05 -7.57 -3.03
N LYS A 153 -2.17 -8.54 -3.31
CA LYS A 153 -2.51 -9.78 -4.02
C LYS A 153 -3.59 -10.60 -3.30
N LEU A 154 -3.49 -10.74 -1.98
CA LEU A 154 -4.49 -11.47 -1.19
C LEU A 154 -5.86 -10.79 -1.25
N VAL A 155 -5.91 -9.45 -1.19
CA VAL A 155 -7.16 -8.71 -1.38
C VAL A 155 -7.72 -8.92 -2.78
N THR A 156 -6.88 -8.95 -3.83
CA THR A 156 -7.39 -9.20 -5.20
C THR A 156 -7.98 -10.59 -5.36
N GLU A 157 -7.48 -11.60 -4.64
CA GLU A 157 -8.01 -12.98 -4.66
C GLU A 157 -9.35 -13.11 -3.95
N ARG A 158 -9.61 -12.26 -2.95
CA ARG A 158 -10.64 -12.50 -1.92
C ARG A 158 -11.49 -11.27 -1.59
N LEU A 159 -11.54 -10.28 -2.48
CA LEU A 159 -12.33 -9.08 -2.27
C LEU A 159 -13.81 -9.43 -2.13
N SER A 160 -14.38 -9.07 -0.99
CA SER A 160 -15.82 -9.12 -0.75
C SER A 160 -16.42 -7.73 -0.98
N LYS A 161 -17.08 -7.55 -2.12
CA LYS A 161 -17.61 -6.25 -2.55
C LYS A 161 -18.88 -5.90 -1.77
N ASN A 162 -19.06 -4.62 -1.47
CA ASN A 162 -20.33 -4.09 -0.99
C ASN A 162 -20.51 -2.67 -1.54
N ALA A 163 -21.49 -2.46 -2.41
CA ALA A 163 -21.64 -1.18 -3.12
C ALA A 163 -21.83 0.02 -2.17
N ASP A 164 -22.34 -0.22 -0.97
CA ASP A 164 -22.77 0.82 -0.04
C ASP A 164 -21.77 1.00 1.11
N HIS A 165 -21.16 -0.08 1.60
CA HIS A 165 -20.41 -0.11 2.87
C HIS A 165 -18.97 -0.64 2.73
N ASP A 166 -17.99 0.26 2.85
CA ASP A 166 -16.58 -0.12 2.86
C ASP A 166 -16.16 -0.89 4.12
N ASP A 167 -16.79 -0.62 5.27
CA ASP A 167 -16.56 -1.32 6.54
C ASP A 167 -17.02 -2.78 6.46
N VAL A 168 -18.20 -3.02 5.89
CA VAL A 168 -18.70 -4.38 5.62
C VAL A 168 -17.82 -5.09 4.58
N SER A 169 -17.44 -4.39 3.51
CA SER A 169 -16.53 -4.93 2.49
C SER A 169 -15.17 -5.30 3.09
N LEU A 170 -14.61 -4.45 3.95
CA LEU A 170 -13.35 -4.67 4.62
C LEU A 170 -13.41 -5.90 5.51
N ARG A 171 -14.38 -5.97 6.42
CA ARG A 171 -14.51 -7.08 7.37
C ARG A 171 -14.67 -8.42 6.66
N ARG A 172 -15.57 -8.51 5.67
CA ARG A 172 -15.75 -9.74 4.89
C ARG A 172 -14.52 -10.11 4.06
N THR A 173 -13.77 -9.12 3.59
CA THR A 173 -12.47 -9.34 2.93
C THR A 173 -11.42 -9.86 3.92
N MET A 174 -11.37 -9.35 5.15
CA MET A 174 -10.50 -9.89 6.20
C MET A 174 -10.81 -11.37 6.48
N GLU A 175 -12.09 -11.72 6.62
CA GLU A 175 -12.55 -13.11 6.80
C GLU A 175 -12.16 -14.00 5.61
N SER A 176 -12.38 -13.53 4.39
CA SER A 176 -12.07 -14.27 3.16
C SER A 176 -10.56 -14.46 2.95
N VAL A 177 -9.75 -13.46 3.29
CA VAL A 177 -8.28 -13.56 3.26
C VAL A 177 -7.76 -14.48 4.37
N HIS A 178 -8.34 -14.40 5.57
CA HIS A 178 -8.01 -15.32 6.67
C HIS A 178 -8.24 -16.77 6.23
N SER A 179 -9.44 -17.10 5.75
CA SER A 179 -9.79 -18.44 5.27
C SER A 179 -8.88 -18.89 4.12
N ARG A 180 -8.53 -17.98 3.20
CA ARG A 180 -7.56 -18.27 2.14
C ARG A 180 -6.17 -18.67 2.67
N LEU A 181 -5.71 -18.00 3.73
CA LEU A 181 -4.42 -18.27 4.36
C LEU A 181 -4.45 -19.50 5.29
N GLU A 182 -5.62 -19.90 5.80
CA GLU A 182 -5.80 -21.19 6.48
C GLU A 182 -5.60 -22.36 5.50
N GLY A 183 -6.12 -22.23 4.28
CA GLY A 183 -5.96 -23.26 3.24
C GLY A 183 -4.54 -23.34 2.67
N SER A 184 -3.86 -22.20 2.49
CA SER A 184 -2.46 -22.16 2.08
C SER A 184 -1.84 -20.80 2.36
N LEU A 185 -0.65 -20.78 2.96
CA LEU A 185 0.10 -19.54 3.17
C LEU A 185 0.76 -19.02 1.89
N GLU A 186 0.87 -19.84 0.85
CA GLU A 186 1.55 -19.45 -0.37
C GLU A 186 0.73 -18.48 -1.21
N VAL A 187 1.42 -17.45 -1.72
CA VAL A 187 0.83 -16.39 -2.55
C VAL A 187 1.64 -16.28 -3.83
N ASP A 188 0.99 -16.48 -4.97
CA ASP A 188 1.66 -16.41 -6.27
C ASP A 188 1.84 -14.96 -6.75
N HIS A 189 2.90 -14.72 -7.51
CA HIS A 189 3.16 -13.44 -8.14
C HIS A 189 2.12 -13.20 -9.25
N PRO A 190 1.42 -12.05 -9.27
CA PRO A 190 0.29 -11.85 -10.18
C PRO A 190 0.67 -11.82 -11.67
N VAL A 191 1.90 -11.43 -11.98
CA VAL A 191 2.37 -11.21 -13.36
C VAL A 191 3.41 -12.24 -13.82
N VAL A 192 4.13 -12.86 -12.89
CA VAL A 192 5.28 -13.72 -13.22
C VAL A 192 4.91 -15.14 -12.83
N TYR A 193 4.48 -15.91 -13.84
CA TYR A 193 3.99 -17.28 -13.63
C TYR A 193 5.07 -18.17 -12.99
N GLY A 194 4.64 -19.04 -12.07
CA GLY A 194 5.52 -19.95 -11.33
C GLY A 194 6.39 -19.28 -10.25
N VAL A 195 6.31 -17.96 -10.07
CA VAL A 195 7.01 -17.25 -8.99
C VAL A 195 6.06 -16.98 -7.83
N LYS A 196 6.53 -17.21 -6.60
CA LYS A 196 5.78 -16.90 -5.37
C LYS A 196 6.27 -15.61 -4.72
N LEU A 197 5.36 -14.91 -4.04
CA LEU A 197 5.66 -13.79 -3.15
C LEU A 197 6.13 -14.26 -1.77
N THR A 198 5.77 -15.49 -1.39
CA THR A 198 6.21 -16.17 -0.18
C THR A 198 7.53 -16.89 -0.37
N ARG A 199 8.22 -17.17 0.75
CA ARG A 199 9.48 -17.93 0.77
C ARG A 199 9.29 -19.45 0.75
N GLY A 200 8.05 -19.91 0.91
CA GLY A 200 7.68 -21.33 0.94
C GLY A 200 6.31 -21.53 1.59
N PRO A 201 5.93 -22.79 1.87
CA PRO A 201 4.61 -23.14 2.40
C PRO A 201 4.38 -22.74 3.87
N ASP A 202 5.42 -22.52 4.67
CA ASP A 202 5.33 -22.00 6.05
C ASP A 202 5.92 -20.59 6.15
N ASP A 203 5.49 -19.69 5.26
CA ASP A 203 5.94 -18.30 5.27
C ASP A 203 5.48 -17.56 6.54
N SER A 204 6.43 -17.18 7.40
CA SER A 204 6.15 -16.56 8.69
C SER A 204 5.41 -15.23 8.58
N ARG A 205 5.57 -14.50 7.47
CA ARG A 205 4.90 -13.21 7.27
C ARG A 205 3.44 -13.40 6.90
N ALA A 206 3.15 -14.35 6.03
CA ALA A 206 1.79 -14.76 5.70
C ALA A 206 1.08 -15.34 6.93
N LYS A 207 1.78 -16.17 7.72
CA LYS A 207 1.29 -16.72 8.99
C LYS A 207 0.92 -15.63 9.99
N LEU A 208 1.82 -14.65 10.19
CA LEU A 208 1.53 -13.54 11.09
C LEU A 208 0.33 -12.71 10.60
N LEU A 209 0.21 -12.44 9.29
CA LEU A 209 -0.96 -11.77 8.75
C LEU A 209 -2.25 -12.55 9.04
N ARG A 210 -2.27 -13.87 8.79
CA ARG A 210 -3.41 -14.74 9.10
C ARG A 210 -3.80 -14.63 10.57
N ASP A 211 -2.83 -14.80 11.48
CA ASP A 211 -3.10 -14.79 12.92
C ASP A 211 -3.61 -13.41 13.39
N LYS A 212 -3.12 -12.32 12.79
CA LYS A 212 -3.64 -10.97 13.07
C LYS A 212 -5.01 -10.71 12.48
N LEU A 213 -5.32 -11.27 11.31
CA LEU A 213 -6.67 -11.22 10.76
C LEU A 213 -7.65 -11.97 11.67
N LYS A 214 -7.29 -13.17 12.16
CA LYS A 214 -8.13 -13.90 13.13
C LYS A 214 -8.46 -13.05 14.34
N TRP A 215 -7.43 -12.47 14.95
CA TRP A 215 -7.59 -11.58 16.09
C TRP A 215 -8.51 -10.40 15.75
N ALA A 216 -8.29 -9.71 14.63
CA ALA A 216 -9.12 -8.57 14.23
C ALA A 216 -10.59 -8.96 14.01
N ILE A 217 -10.84 -10.11 13.39
CA ILE A 217 -12.19 -10.66 13.18
C ILE A 217 -12.87 -10.90 14.53
N ASP A 218 -12.16 -11.48 15.51
CA ASP A 218 -12.70 -11.72 16.85
C ASP A 218 -13.04 -10.42 17.58
N GLU A 219 -12.21 -9.38 17.45
CA GLU A 219 -12.49 -8.06 18.01
C GLU A 219 -13.70 -7.38 17.35
N LEU A 220 -13.95 -7.67 16.07
CA LEU A 220 -15.07 -7.12 15.30
C LEU A 220 -16.38 -7.92 15.49
N ALA A 221 -16.36 -9.05 16.18
CA ALA A 221 -17.55 -9.86 16.43
C ALA A 221 -18.65 -9.09 17.20
N VAL A 222 -18.28 -8.05 17.96
CA VAL A 222 -19.25 -7.14 18.61
C VAL A 222 -20.18 -6.45 17.62
N LEU A 223 -19.79 -6.33 16.35
CA LEU A 223 -20.63 -5.72 15.31
C LEU A 223 -21.80 -6.62 14.87
N ASP A 224 -21.79 -7.90 15.25
CA ASP A 224 -22.89 -8.84 14.99
C ASP A 224 -23.94 -8.83 16.10
N ASP A 225 -23.65 -8.17 17.23
CA ASP A 225 -24.58 -8.04 18.33
C ASP A 225 -25.74 -7.10 17.93
N ALA A 226 -26.97 -7.54 18.14
CA ALA A 226 -28.16 -6.74 17.87
C ALA A 226 -28.22 -5.47 18.72
N ASP A 227 -27.58 -5.49 19.90
CA ASP A 227 -27.49 -4.37 20.84
C ASP A 227 -26.21 -3.53 20.64
N CYS A 228 -25.43 -3.79 19.59
CA CYS A 228 -24.19 -3.05 19.31
C CYS A 228 -24.47 -1.55 19.12
N SER A 229 -23.90 -0.73 20.02
CA SER A 229 -24.01 0.72 19.87
C SER A 229 -22.98 1.28 18.89
N GLN A 230 -23.24 2.49 18.38
CA GLN A 230 -22.25 3.21 17.57
C GLN A 230 -20.90 3.40 18.32
N ALA A 231 -20.94 3.54 19.65
CA ALA A 231 -19.74 3.69 20.46
C ALA A 231 -18.93 2.38 20.51
N ASP A 232 -19.61 1.23 20.60
CA ASP A 232 -18.97 -0.09 20.60
C ASP A 232 -18.32 -0.38 19.25
N ALA A 233 -19.04 -0.11 18.16
CA ALA A 233 -18.52 -0.27 16.81
C ALA A 233 -17.26 0.57 16.56
N ARG A 234 -17.26 1.83 16.99
CA ARG A 234 -16.10 2.73 16.87
C ARG A 234 -14.91 2.24 17.69
N LYS A 235 -15.14 1.83 18.95
CA LYS A 235 -14.09 1.27 19.82
C LYS A 235 -13.47 0.01 19.23
N ALA A 236 -14.27 -0.86 18.61
CA ALA A 236 -13.78 -2.07 17.96
C ALA A 236 -12.85 -1.73 16.78
N TRP A 237 -13.24 -0.80 15.91
CA TRP A 237 -12.39 -0.36 14.80
C TRP A 237 -11.12 0.37 15.27
N ASP A 238 -11.22 1.21 16.30
CA ASP A 238 -10.07 1.85 16.95
C ASP A 238 -9.07 0.81 17.45
N LYS A 239 -9.56 -0.25 18.09
CA LYS A 239 -8.72 -1.36 18.55
C LYS A 239 -8.04 -2.07 17.37
N VAL A 240 -8.77 -2.42 16.32
CA VAL A 240 -8.22 -3.10 15.12
C VAL A 240 -7.11 -2.26 14.49
N PHE A 241 -7.36 -0.98 14.25
CA PHE A 241 -6.42 -0.07 13.59
C PHE A 241 -5.38 0.57 14.52
N LYS A 242 -5.47 0.34 15.84
CA LYS A 242 -4.67 1.01 16.87
C LYS A 242 -4.68 2.53 16.69
N THR A 243 -5.89 3.08 16.73
CA THR A 243 -6.16 4.52 16.58
C THR A 243 -7.26 4.94 17.55
N GLU A 244 -7.48 6.24 17.68
CA GLU A 244 -8.62 6.84 18.40
C GLU A 244 -9.56 7.57 17.42
N PHE A 245 -9.23 7.55 16.12
CA PHE A 245 -9.92 8.29 15.07
C PHE A 245 -11.43 8.02 15.03
N PHE A 246 -11.86 6.78 15.22
CA PHE A 246 -13.27 6.41 15.05
C PHE A 246 -14.10 6.91 16.23
N THR A 247 -13.61 6.77 17.47
CA THR A 247 -14.28 7.31 18.66
C THR A 247 -14.25 8.84 18.70
N ASP A 248 -13.14 9.47 18.30
CA ASP A 248 -13.01 10.93 18.21
C ASP A 248 -13.97 11.55 17.18
N HIS A 249 -14.27 10.86 16.08
CA HIS A 249 -15.23 11.33 15.08
C HIS A 249 -16.68 11.46 15.59
N GLY A 250 -16.98 10.88 16.76
CA GLY A 250 -18.27 11.00 17.44
C GLY A 250 -18.37 12.15 18.44
N ALA A 251 -17.22 12.71 18.85
CA ALA A 251 -17.19 13.87 19.71
C ALA A 251 -17.41 15.10 18.84
N THR A 252 -18.66 15.48 18.60
CA THR A 252 -18.97 16.88 18.29
C THR A 252 -18.41 17.72 19.43
N LYS A 253 -17.19 18.25 19.26
CA LYS A 253 -16.84 19.50 19.92
C LYS A 253 -17.96 20.45 19.53
N LYS A 254 -18.81 20.84 20.48
CA LYS A 254 -19.66 22.02 20.31
C LYS A 254 -18.70 23.10 19.85
N ALA A 255 -18.82 23.50 18.59
CA ALA A 255 -18.06 24.63 18.09
C ALA A 255 -18.55 25.82 18.92
N GLU A 256 -17.74 26.28 19.88
CA GLU A 256 -17.86 27.65 20.34
C GLU A 256 -17.60 28.51 19.11
N ALA A 257 -18.67 29.13 18.62
CA ALA A 257 -18.63 30.02 17.48
C ALA A 257 -17.80 31.25 17.84
N VAL A 258 -16.50 31.19 17.58
CA VAL A 258 -15.70 32.41 17.40
C VAL A 258 -15.91 32.83 15.95
N VAL A 259 -16.97 33.61 15.72
CA VAL A 259 -17.20 34.29 14.45
C VAL A 259 -16.06 35.29 14.25
N THR A 260 -15.09 34.94 13.42
CA THR A 260 -14.17 35.92 12.86
C THR A 260 -14.77 36.46 11.57
N SER A 261 -14.70 37.78 11.39
CA SER A 261 -15.41 38.57 10.37
C SER A 261 -15.12 38.19 8.91
N ALA A 262 -14.23 37.23 8.65
CA ALA A 262 -13.93 36.71 7.32
C ALA A 262 -14.96 35.69 6.79
N ALA A 263 -15.76 35.07 7.67
CA ALA A 263 -16.76 34.06 7.29
C ALA A 263 -18.05 34.65 6.68
N ILE A 264 -18.28 35.96 6.83
CA ILE A 264 -19.48 36.64 6.34
C ILE A 264 -19.43 36.88 4.81
N LEU A 265 -18.26 36.78 4.18
CA LEU A 265 -18.06 37.11 2.75
C LEU A 265 -18.12 35.92 1.78
N ARG A 266 -18.36 34.70 2.25
CA ARG A 266 -18.64 33.54 1.40
C ARG A 266 -19.90 32.87 1.91
N GLY A 267 -21.04 33.45 1.55
CA GLY A 267 -22.34 32.84 1.81
C GLY A 267 -22.44 31.53 1.04
N ASP A 268 -22.25 30.43 1.76
CA ASP A 268 -22.65 29.07 1.37
C ASP A 268 -22.75 28.22 2.65
N TYR A 269 -23.68 28.58 3.54
CA TYR A 269 -24.22 27.64 4.51
C TYR A 269 -25.49 27.03 3.92
N ALA A 270 -25.32 26.08 3.01
CA ALA A 270 -26.32 25.04 2.82
C ALA A 270 -25.92 23.88 3.73
N GLU A 271 -26.70 23.64 4.78
CA GLU A 271 -26.72 22.36 5.49
C GLU A 271 -27.13 21.27 4.50
N ALA A 272 -26.18 20.78 3.70
CA ALA A 272 -26.35 19.54 2.99
C ALA A 272 -26.33 18.42 4.03
N GLY A 273 -27.45 17.72 4.18
CA GLY A 273 -27.56 16.53 5.02
C GLY A 273 -26.37 15.62 4.74
N ARG A 274 -25.58 15.35 5.77
CA ARG A 274 -24.42 14.45 5.65
C ARG A 274 -24.97 13.08 5.27
N GLU A 275 -24.68 12.61 4.06
CA GLU A 275 -24.90 11.21 3.69
C GLU A 275 -24.28 10.33 4.77
N ALA A 276 -24.99 9.25 5.15
CA ALA A 276 -24.52 8.33 6.19
C ALA A 276 -23.17 7.68 5.85
N VAL A 277 -22.77 7.70 4.57
CA VAL A 277 -21.51 7.18 4.05
C VAL A 277 -20.88 8.19 3.09
N ASP A 278 -19.72 8.76 3.44
CA ASP A 278 -18.94 9.64 2.56
C ASP A 278 -17.68 8.92 2.05
N LYS A 279 -17.64 8.66 0.74
CA LYS A 279 -16.54 7.92 0.08
C LYS A 279 -15.52 8.82 -0.59
N ARG A 280 -15.64 10.15 -0.48
CA ARG A 280 -14.79 11.11 -1.21
C ARG A 280 -13.33 11.08 -0.74
N GLY A 281 -13.07 10.60 0.47
CA GLY A 281 -11.73 10.54 1.08
C GLY A 281 -11.21 11.92 1.51
N GLY A 282 -10.11 11.92 2.27
CA GLY A 282 -9.37 13.14 2.60
C GLY A 282 -8.58 13.65 1.38
N GLY A 283 -8.63 14.96 1.11
CA GLY A 283 -8.14 15.58 -0.12
C GLY A 283 -6.67 15.36 -0.51
N ARG A 284 -6.34 15.83 -1.73
CA ARG A 284 -5.07 15.86 -2.50
C ARG A 284 -4.20 14.58 -2.60
N TYR A 285 -4.36 13.58 -1.74
CA TYR A 285 -3.60 12.32 -1.79
C TYR A 285 -4.46 11.05 -1.61
N GLY A 286 -5.76 11.14 -1.93
CA GLY A 286 -6.70 10.01 -2.05
C GLY A 286 -6.45 9.10 -3.26
#